data_AF-A0A0D2GPX3-F1
#
_entry.id   AF-A0A0D2GPX3-F1
#
_cell.length_a   1.000
_cell.length_b   1.000
_cell.length_c   1.000
_cell.angle_alpha   90.00
_cell.angle_beta   90.00
_cell.angle_gamma   90.00
#
_symmetry.space_group_name_H-M   'P 1'
#
loop_
_entity.id
_entity.type
_entity.pdbx_description
1 polymer ?
#
loop_
_entity_poly.entity_id
_entity_poly.type
_entity_poly.pdbx_seq_one_letter_code
_entity_poly.pdbx_strand_id
1 'polypeptide(L)'
;MQIYSRVYFLTVILVNTTNMCGLSSRIPAPLQFKTFCTTQFNMPSYARAVLAHNFDDLIQFLEHASNTSDPYLYAHSALRMFSNKLKECPWINPSAFSTLLMQLPNALCQLEGYSEQTEADRIQETYDLLYQTLSLRFDTFKKAPRTFLRELSSQVTRSYTLFVTKKDNQLAFKSTLVRFLELAANKLVWSPEDALSTWQNVITISDRIESLKNKLWIDEQEVNDLYHSLLARYCYFIDIWHMDLSEEFYEQLIHTAQAGNFALLTCQEDEELIQTKRDMLVQTLLRAYSRKKSIPDTESLENIIEMDQLTVVKACDEQTTITS
;
A
#
# COMPACT_ATOMS: atom_id res chain seq x y z
N MET A 1 -6.78 -19.56 -23.39
CA MET A 1 -5.67 -18.88 -22.68
C MET A 1 -5.88 -18.78 -21.16
N GLN A 2 -7.10 -18.98 -20.62
CA GLN A 2 -7.41 -18.89 -19.18
C GLN A 2 -6.98 -20.10 -18.30
N ILE A 3 -6.75 -21.28 -18.88
CA ILE A 3 -6.44 -22.50 -18.10
C ILE A 3 -5.00 -22.48 -17.55
N TYR A 4 -4.06 -21.82 -18.24
CA TYR A 4 -2.66 -21.72 -17.79
C TYR A 4 -2.45 -20.78 -16.59
N SER A 5 -3.41 -19.88 -16.29
CA SER A 5 -3.32 -18.97 -15.15
C SER A 5 -3.77 -19.60 -13.82
N ARG A 6 -4.67 -20.60 -13.86
CA ARG A 6 -5.20 -21.27 -12.64
C ARG A 6 -4.19 -22.23 -12.02
N VAL A 7 -3.39 -22.93 -12.82
CA VAL A 7 -2.41 -23.91 -12.32
C VAL A 7 -1.21 -23.23 -11.65
N TYR A 8 -0.76 -22.07 -12.15
CA TYR A 8 0.36 -21.35 -11.54
C TYR A 8 0.03 -20.70 -10.18
N PHE A 9 -1.24 -20.36 -9.93
CA PHE A 9 -1.63 -19.67 -8.69
C PHE A 9 -1.74 -20.64 -7.50
N LEU A 10 -2.25 -21.85 -7.71
CA LEU A 10 -2.44 -22.85 -6.66
C LEU A 10 -1.16 -23.62 -6.29
N THR A 11 -0.25 -23.88 -7.23
CA THR A 11 0.98 -24.64 -6.95
C THR A 11 2.04 -23.82 -6.19
N VAL A 12 2.00 -22.49 -6.28
CA VAL A 12 2.98 -21.61 -5.59
C VAL A 12 2.61 -21.38 -4.12
N ILE A 13 1.34 -21.48 -3.75
CA ILE A 13 0.86 -21.23 -2.37
C ILE A 13 1.11 -22.44 -1.46
N LEU A 14 1.02 -23.67 -1.98
CA LEU A 14 1.08 -24.89 -1.16
C LEU A 14 2.50 -25.44 -0.90
N VAL A 15 3.53 -25.00 -1.65
CA VAL A 15 4.89 -25.58 -1.51
C VAL A 15 5.83 -24.72 -0.66
N ASN A 16 5.51 -23.45 -0.38
CA ASN A 16 6.46 -22.52 0.26
C ASN A 16 6.21 -22.17 1.74
N THR A 17 5.18 -22.71 2.38
CA THR A 17 4.82 -22.33 3.75
C THR A 17 5.54 -23.11 4.86
N THR A 18 6.26 -24.20 4.54
CA THR A 18 6.77 -25.11 5.59
C THR A 18 8.25 -25.01 5.92
N ASN A 19 9.10 -24.25 5.20
CA ASN A 19 10.56 -24.25 5.46
C ASN A 19 11.31 -22.90 5.44
N MET A 20 10.64 -21.75 5.36
CA MET A 20 11.33 -20.43 5.37
C MET A 20 11.13 -19.59 6.65
N CYS A 21 10.36 -20.06 7.64
CA CYS A 21 10.05 -19.32 8.88
C CYS A 21 11.16 -19.32 9.96
N GLY A 22 12.39 -19.74 9.65
CA GLY A 22 13.44 -20.01 10.65
C GLY A 22 14.51 -18.94 10.85
N LEU A 23 14.51 -17.83 10.09
CA LEU A 23 15.62 -16.87 10.08
C LEU A 23 15.19 -15.43 10.34
N SER A 24 14.42 -15.19 11.41
CA SER A 24 14.27 -13.83 11.95
C SER A 24 15.32 -13.58 13.02
N SER A 25 16.59 -13.50 12.60
CA SER A 25 17.61 -12.85 13.42
C SER A 25 17.43 -11.35 13.24
N ARG A 26 16.92 -10.66 14.28
CA ARG A 26 16.79 -9.19 14.31
C ARG A 26 18.05 -8.55 13.74
N ILE A 27 17.90 -7.76 12.68
CA ILE A 27 19.03 -7.06 12.05
C ILE A 27 19.28 -5.76 12.83
N PRO A 28 20.39 -5.62 13.59
CA PRO A 28 21.10 -4.34 13.53
C PRO A 28 22.64 -4.42 13.70
N ALA A 29 23.36 -4.12 12.60
CA ALA A 29 24.67 -3.45 12.54
C ALA A 29 24.96 -3.03 11.07
N PRO A 30 25.82 -2.04 10.77
CA PRO A 30 26.20 -1.69 9.40
C PRO A 30 26.75 -2.88 8.59
N LEU A 31 27.43 -3.81 9.27
CA LEU A 31 27.92 -5.06 8.68
C LEU A 31 26.76 -5.98 8.25
N GLN A 32 25.66 -5.95 8.98
CA GLN A 32 24.47 -6.75 8.68
C GLN A 32 23.65 -6.14 7.54
N PHE A 33 23.68 -4.81 7.33
CA PHE A 33 23.06 -4.18 6.15
C PHE A 33 23.67 -4.69 4.85
N LYS A 34 25.00 -4.59 4.71
CA LYS A 34 25.70 -5.04 3.50
C LYS A 34 25.48 -6.54 3.27
N THR A 35 25.51 -7.32 4.35
CA THR A 35 25.25 -8.77 4.29
C THR A 35 23.83 -9.01 3.81
N PHE A 36 22.80 -8.44 4.45
CA PHE A 36 21.40 -8.54 4.03
C PHE A 36 21.20 -8.19 2.55
N CYS A 37 21.77 -7.07 2.09
CA CYS A 37 21.66 -6.66 0.69
C CYS A 37 22.25 -7.71 -0.26
N THR A 38 23.45 -8.22 0.05
CA THR A 38 24.17 -9.15 -0.83
C THR A 38 23.65 -10.59 -0.76
N THR A 39 23.14 -11.02 0.39
CA THR A 39 22.75 -12.42 0.63
C THR A 39 21.25 -12.66 0.53
N GLN A 40 20.39 -11.64 0.67
CA GLN A 40 18.93 -11.82 0.68
C GLN A 40 18.24 -10.86 -0.29
N PHE A 41 18.37 -9.55 -0.08
CA PHE A 41 17.60 -8.55 -0.81
C PHE A 41 17.79 -8.60 -2.33
N ASN A 42 19.04 -8.79 -2.78
CA ASN A 42 19.36 -8.85 -4.21
C ASN A 42 19.00 -10.19 -4.86
N MET A 43 18.52 -11.18 -4.12
CA MET A 43 18.05 -12.42 -4.72
C MET A 43 16.86 -12.13 -5.66
N PRO A 44 16.83 -12.69 -6.88
CA PRO A 44 15.71 -12.49 -7.81
C PRO A 44 14.37 -12.98 -7.24
N SER A 45 14.42 -13.98 -6.36
CA SER A 45 13.24 -14.52 -5.67
C SER A 45 12.73 -13.64 -4.54
N TYR A 46 13.53 -12.73 -3.98
CA TYR A 46 13.19 -11.98 -2.77
C TYR A 46 11.88 -11.20 -2.91
N ALA A 47 11.70 -10.50 -4.04
CA ALA A 47 10.49 -9.73 -4.30
C ALA A 47 9.22 -10.61 -4.27
N ARG A 48 9.28 -11.81 -4.87
CA ARG A 48 8.12 -12.70 -5.01
C ARG A 48 7.90 -13.60 -3.81
N ALA A 49 8.98 -14.13 -3.23
CA ALA A 49 8.92 -15.15 -2.19
C ALA A 49 8.87 -14.58 -0.78
N VAL A 50 9.40 -13.36 -0.58
CA VAL A 50 9.46 -12.72 0.75
C VAL A 50 8.61 -11.46 0.75
N LEU A 51 8.97 -10.45 -0.04
CA LEU A 51 8.36 -9.11 0.05
C LEU A 51 6.86 -9.10 -0.33
N ALA A 52 6.41 -10.01 -1.21
CA ALA A 52 5.00 -10.17 -1.54
C ALA A 52 4.14 -10.64 -0.36
N HIS A 53 4.77 -11.27 0.64
CA HIS A 53 4.10 -11.99 1.73
C HIS A 53 4.42 -11.42 3.11
N ASN A 54 5.49 -10.64 3.24
CA ASN A 54 5.95 -10.13 4.52
C ASN A 54 6.76 -8.83 4.33
N PHE A 55 6.52 -7.85 5.19
CA PHE A 55 7.23 -6.57 5.24
C PHE A 55 8.08 -6.39 6.52
N ASP A 56 8.30 -7.46 7.29
CA ASP A 56 9.07 -7.43 8.55
C ASP A 56 10.48 -6.86 8.36
N ASP A 57 11.13 -7.11 7.23
CA ASP A 57 12.44 -6.52 6.95
C ASP A 57 12.33 -5.00 6.87
N LEU A 58 11.36 -4.46 6.12
CA LEU A 58 11.14 -3.01 6.05
C LEU A 58 10.87 -2.43 7.45
N ILE A 59 10.05 -3.09 8.26
CA ILE A 59 9.77 -2.66 9.64
C ILE A 59 11.06 -2.61 10.47
N GLN A 60 11.91 -3.65 10.43
CA GLN A 60 13.19 -3.66 11.13
C GLN A 60 14.10 -2.49 10.69
N PHE A 61 14.09 -2.16 9.39
CA PHE A 61 14.83 -1.01 8.88
C PHE A 61 14.31 0.33 9.43
N LEU A 62 12.98 0.49 9.50
CA LEU A 62 12.37 1.69 10.05
C LEU A 62 12.62 1.82 11.56
N GLU A 63 12.51 0.73 12.32
CA GLU A 63 12.83 0.69 13.76
C GLU A 63 14.30 1.04 14.01
N HIS A 64 15.22 0.53 13.18
CA HIS A 64 16.65 0.84 13.31
C HIS A 64 16.97 2.31 13.02
N ALA A 65 16.17 3.00 12.21
CA ALA A 65 16.45 4.37 11.80
C ALA A 65 16.55 5.33 13.01
N SER A 66 15.80 5.08 14.09
CA SER A 66 15.87 5.81 15.36
C SER A 66 17.27 5.80 16.01
N ASN A 67 18.10 4.81 15.71
CA ASN A 67 19.46 4.65 16.24
C ASN A 67 20.54 5.30 15.36
N THR A 68 20.15 5.99 14.28
CA THR A 68 21.08 6.62 13.34
C THR A 68 21.24 8.11 13.61
N SER A 69 22.26 8.73 13.02
CA SER A 69 22.51 10.18 13.18
C SER A 69 21.45 11.06 12.51
N ASP A 70 20.79 10.55 11.46
CA ASP A 70 19.70 11.21 10.74
C ASP A 70 18.60 10.17 10.43
N PRO A 71 17.65 9.98 11.39
CA PRO A 71 16.61 8.95 11.28
C PRO A 71 15.75 9.07 10.03
N TYR A 72 15.34 10.29 9.66
CA TYR A 72 14.48 10.52 8.49
C TYR A 72 15.21 10.25 7.19
N LEU A 73 16.48 10.67 7.05
CA LEU A 73 17.26 10.39 5.85
C LEU A 73 17.51 8.88 5.67
N TYR A 74 17.80 8.18 6.77
CA TYR A 74 17.97 6.72 6.74
C TYR A 74 16.66 6.01 6.38
N ALA A 75 15.55 6.34 7.07
CA ALA A 75 14.24 5.75 6.82
C ALA A 75 13.78 6.01 5.38
N HIS A 76 13.98 7.23 4.86
CA HIS A 76 13.71 7.58 3.46
C HIS A 76 14.52 6.72 2.48
N SER A 77 15.81 6.49 2.77
CA SER A 77 16.67 5.66 1.92
C SER A 77 16.25 4.19 1.93
N ALA A 78 15.94 3.64 3.12
CA ALA A 78 15.43 2.28 3.28
C ALA A 78 14.11 2.12 2.52
N LEU A 79 13.17 3.03 2.73
CA LEU A 79 11.87 2.99 2.08
C LEU A 79 12.01 3.08 0.56
N ARG A 80 12.84 3.99 0.02
CA ARG A 80 13.12 4.08 -1.41
C ARG A 80 13.70 2.78 -1.98
N MET A 81 14.58 2.11 -1.23
CA MET A 81 15.15 0.82 -1.60
C MET A 81 14.03 -0.25 -1.71
N PHE A 82 13.17 -0.35 -0.70
CA PHE A 82 12.03 -1.27 -0.72
C PHE A 82 10.99 -0.91 -1.79
N SER A 83 10.71 0.37 -2.04
CA SER A 83 9.85 0.82 -3.15
C SER A 83 10.37 0.34 -4.51
N ASN A 84 11.68 0.42 -4.73
CA ASN A 84 12.28 -0.07 -5.97
C ASN A 84 12.17 -1.59 -6.10
N LYS A 85 12.37 -2.33 -5.00
CA LYS A 85 12.20 -3.79 -5.02
C LYS A 85 10.75 -4.22 -5.19
N LEU A 86 9.82 -3.44 -4.62
CA LEU A 86 8.38 -3.67 -4.76
C LEU A 86 7.91 -3.52 -6.21
N LYS A 87 8.58 -2.71 -7.03
CA LYS A 87 8.30 -2.63 -8.49
C LYS A 87 8.52 -3.97 -9.19
N GLU A 88 9.50 -4.77 -8.75
CA GLU A 88 9.77 -6.13 -9.25
C GLU A 88 8.74 -7.16 -8.75
N CYS A 89 7.96 -6.80 -7.73
CA CYS A 89 6.94 -7.66 -7.14
C CYS A 89 5.69 -7.68 -8.04
N PRO A 90 5.25 -8.84 -8.55
CA PRO A 90 4.08 -8.91 -9.42
C PRO A 90 2.76 -8.70 -8.67
N TRP A 91 2.71 -9.05 -7.39
CA TRP A 91 1.51 -8.99 -6.55
C TRP A 91 1.87 -8.94 -5.07
N ILE A 92 0.95 -8.50 -4.23
CA ILE A 92 1.12 -8.44 -2.78
C ILE A 92 -0.07 -9.13 -2.12
N ASN A 93 0.22 -9.96 -1.12
CA ASN A 93 -0.78 -10.58 -0.28
C ASN A 93 -1.49 -9.49 0.56
N PRO A 94 -2.83 -9.37 0.48
CA PRO A 94 -3.55 -8.33 1.19
C PRO A 94 -3.44 -8.42 2.72
N SER A 95 -3.31 -9.62 3.28
CA SER A 95 -3.04 -9.81 4.71
C SER A 95 -1.66 -9.32 5.10
N ALA A 96 -0.64 -9.51 4.25
CA ALA A 96 0.70 -8.99 4.51
C ALA A 96 0.73 -7.46 4.54
N PHE A 97 0.03 -6.84 3.58
CA PHE A 97 -0.10 -5.37 3.54
C PHE A 97 -0.88 -4.83 4.74
N SER A 98 -1.95 -5.52 5.16
CA SER A 98 -2.68 -5.17 6.38
C SER A 98 -1.80 -5.25 7.64
N THR A 99 -0.98 -6.30 7.75
CA THR A 99 -0.01 -6.45 8.85
C THR A 99 1.04 -5.33 8.86
N LEU A 100 1.58 -4.97 7.69
CA LEU A 100 2.46 -3.81 7.55
C LEU A 100 1.79 -2.56 8.11
N LEU A 101 0.58 -2.22 7.66
CA LEU A 101 -0.13 -1.01 8.12
C LEU A 101 -0.42 -1.03 9.63
N MET A 102 -0.60 -2.21 10.23
CA MET A 102 -0.76 -2.37 11.67
C MET A 102 0.55 -2.16 12.45
N GLN A 103 1.69 -2.60 11.92
CA GLN A 103 3.01 -2.44 12.56
C GLN A 103 3.59 -1.05 12.35
N LEU A 104 3.27 -0.41 11.22
CA LEU A 104 3.85 0.84 10.77
C LEU A 104 3.76 1.98 11.80
N PRO A 105 2.62 2.25 12.47
CA PRO A 105 2.54 3.30 13.49
C PRO A 105 3.61 3.17 14.58
N ASN A 106 3.86 1.95 15.06
CA ASN A 106 4.84 1.73 16.13
C ASN A 106 6.28 1.94 15.64
N ALA A 107 6.59 1.49 14.42
CA ALA A 107 7.90 1.72 13.82
C ALA A 107 8.15 3.21 13.55
N LEU A 108 7.13 3.94 13.11
CA LEU A 108 7.22 5.36 12.84
C LEU A 108 7.28 6.21 14.12
N CYS A 109 6.54 5.87 15.19
CA CYS A 109 6.59 6.58 16.47
C CYS A 109 8.01 6.62 17.09
N GLN A 110 8.90 5.69 16.73
CA GLN A 110 10.29 5.73 17.16
C GLN A 110 11.12 6.82 16.46
N LEU A 111 10.64 7.31 15.30
CA LEU A 111 11.23 8.44 14.56
C LEU A 111 10.75 9.80 15.10
N GLU A 112 9.56 9.80 15.74
CA GLU A 112 8.89 10.96 16.35
C GLU A 112 9.57 11.51 17.62
N GLY A 113 10.73 10.99 18.02
CA GLY A 113 11.55 11.60 19.09
C GLY A 113 11.91 13.07 18.86
N TYR A 114 11.60 13.61 17.68
CA TYR A 114 11.52 15.03 17.38
C TYR A 114 10.07 15.52 17.49
N SER A 115 9.72 16.17 18.60
CA SER A 115 8.55 17.04 18.64
C SER A 115 8.60 18.00 17.45
N GLU A 116 7.46 18.28 16.82
CA GLU A 116 7.36 19.37 15.85
C GLU A 116 7.82 20.67 16.54
N GLN A 117 9.09 21.05 16.34
CA GLN A 117 9.59 22.33 16.80
C GLN A 117 8.78 23.39 16.07
N THR A 118 7.92 24.06 16.82
CA THR A 118 7.10 25.13 16.31
C THR A 118 8.02 26.26 15.85
N GLU A 119 7.51 27.14 14.99
CA GLU A 119 8.24 28.35 14.64
C GLU A 119 8.59 29.18 15.89
N ALA A 120 7.70 29.16 16.91
CA ALA A 120 7.92 29.81 18.19
C ALA A 120 9.13 29.21 18.95
N ASP A 121 9.25 27.88 18.99
CA ASP A 121 10.40 27.21 19.63
C ASP A 121 11.72 27.63 18.95
N ARG A 122 11.71 27.83 17.63
CA ARG A 122 12.90 28.26 16.87
C ARG A 122 13.27 29.71 17.12
N ILE A 123 12.27 30.58 17.21
CA ILE A 123 12.49 31.98 17.59
C ILE A 123 13.15 32.01 18.97
N GLN A 124 12.66 31.18 19.89
CA GLN A 124 13.20 31.07 21.24
C GLN A 124 14.64 30.52 21.23
N GLU A 125 14.92 29.42 20.52
CA GLU A 125 16.28 28.86 20.40
C GLU A 125 17.27 29.85 19.77
N THR A 126 16.82 30.59 18.75
CA THR A 126 17.65 31.62 18.11
C THR A 126 17.92 32.76 19.10
N TYR A 127 16.90 33.21 19.82
CA TYR A 127 17.05 34.23 20.86
C TYR A 127 18.02 33.78 21.95
N ASP A 128 17.89 32.55 22.44
CA ASP A 128 18.74 31.98 23.48
C ASP A 128 20.20 31.87 23.00
N LEU A 129 20.42 31.41 21.77
CA LEU A 129 21.75 31.36 21.15
C LEU A 129 22.38 32.76 21.06
N LEU A 130 21.61 33.75 20.60
CA LEU A 130 22.07 35.14 20.50
C LEU A 130 22.43 35.68 21.89
N TYR A 131 21.54 35.50 22.87
CA TYR A 131 21.70 36.00 24.22
C TYR A 131 22.89 35.35 24.94
N GLN A 132 22.99 34.02 24.91
CA GLN A 132 24.10 33.27 25.54
C GLN A 132 25.43 33.63 24.89
N THR A 133 25.51 33.66 23.57
CA THR A 133 26.76 33.96 22.86
C THR A 133 27.22 35.39 23.15
N LEU A 134 26.29 36.35 23.16
CA LEU A 134 26.59 37.74 23.50
C LEU A 134 27.04 37.87 24.95
N SER A 135 26.35 37.22 25.89
CA SER A 135 26.65 37.29 27.33
C SER A 135 28.01 36.67 27.66
N LEU A 136 28.32 35.50 27.09
CA LEU A 136 29.58 34.78 27.35
C LEU A 136 30.78 35.39 26.65
N ARG A 137 30.59 35.99 25.46
CA ARG A 137 31.69 36.49 24.61
C ARG A 137 31.64 38.01 24.43
N PHE A 138 31.02 38.74 25.36
CA PHE A 138 30.85 40.19 25.26
C PHE A 138 32.17 40.95 25.11
N ASP A 139 33.24 40.53 25.81
CA ASP A 139 34.54 41.17 25.66
C ASP A 139 35.20 40.91 24.30
N THR A 140 34.89 39.78 23.66
CA THR A 140 35.31 39.51 22.27
C THR A 140 34.58 40.45 21.32
N PHE A 141 33.28 40.67 21.54
CA PHE A 141 32.49 41.64 20.79
C PHE A 141 33.05 43.06 20.91
N LYS A 142 33.43 43.52 22.12
CA LYS A 142 34.06 44.84 22.31
C LYS A 142 35.36 45.01 21.52
N LYS A 143 36.21 43.98 21.50
CA LYS A 143 37.53 44.03 20.86
C LYS A 143 37.46 43.91 19.34
N ALA A 144 36.59 43.05 18.83
CA ALA A 144 36.51 42.71 17.41
C ALA A 144 35.06 42.46 16.96
N PRO A 145 34.22 43.51 16.88
CA PRO A 145 32.77 43.37 16.67
C PRO A 145 32.43 42.71 15.33
N ARG A 146 33.19 43.01 14.26
CA ARG A 146 32.96 42.41 12.93
C ARG A 146 33.21 40.91 12.92
N THR A 147 34.28 40.45 13.54
CA THR A 147 34.61 39.02 13.62
C THR A 147 33.58 38.29 14.47
N PHE A 148 33.24 38.87 15.63
CA PHE A 148 32.18 38.33 16.49
C PHE A 148 30.85 38.17 15.75
N LEU A 149 30.37 39.22 15.08
CA LEU A 149 29.09 39.20 14.37
C LEU A 149 29.09 38.18 13.23
N ARG A 150 30.22 38.03 12.51
CA ARG A 150 30.38 37.02 11.46
C ARG A 150 30.31 35.59 12.00
N GLU A 151 30.97 35.33 13.13
CA GLU A 151 30.92 34.03 13.78
C GLU A 151 29.51 33.71 14.29
N LEU A 152 28.86 34.68 14.95
CA LEU A 152 27.49 34.54 15.45
C LEU A 152 26.51 34.29 14.30
N SER A 153 26.59 35.06 13.22
CA SER A 153 25.76 34.83 12.03
C SER A 153 26.00 33.44 11.44
N SER A 154 27.25 32.98 11.39
CA SER A 154 27.56 31.64 10.90
C SER A 154 26.98 30.54 11.78
N GLN A 155 26.91 30.74 13.10
CA GLN A 155 26.28 29.80 14.03
C GLN A 155 24.76 29.76 13.85
N VAL A 156 24.12 30.93 13.75
CA VAL A 156 22.68 31.05 13.48
C VAL A 156 22.34 30.40 12.13
N THR A 157 23.08 30.71 11.07
CA THR A 157 22.88 30.09 9.75
C THR A 157 23.06 28.58 9.82
N ARG A 158 24.10 28.07 10.49
CA ARG A 158 24.29 26.62 10.64
C ARG A 158 23.14 25.95 11.39
N SER A 159 22.68 26.54 12.48
CA SER A 159 21.53 26.04 13.24
C SER A 159 20.29 25.98 12.35
N TYR A 160 20.01 27.08 11.65
CA TYR A 160 18.87 27.18 10.72
C TYR A 160 18.97 26.19 9.56
N THR A 161 20.14 26.03 8.92
CA THR A 161 20.33 25.08 7.82
C THR A 161 20.12 23.64 8.28
N LEU A 162 20.62 23.28 9.47
CA LEU A 162 20.39 21.94 10.04
C LEU A 162 18.90 21.70 10.30
N PHE A 163 18.20 22.70 10.81
CA PHE A 163 16.76 22.65 11.01
C PHE A 163 16.01 22.45 9.69
N VAL A 164 16.27 23.28 8.68
CA VAL A 164 15.62 23.21 7.37
C VAL A 164 15.88 21.85 6.72
N THR A 165 17.12 21.38 6.74
CA THR A 165 17.50 20.07 6.19
C THR A 165 16.72 18.93 6.86
N LYS A 166 16.56 18.96 8.20
CA LYS A 166 15.78 17.95 8.91
C LYS A 166 14.30 17.98 8.53
N LYS A 167 13.69 19.17 8.45
CA LYS A 167 12.30 19.32 8.03
C LYS A 167 12.10 18.82 6.60
N ASP A 168 13.01 19.17 5.70
CA ASP A 168 12.97 18.71 4.31
C ASP A 168 13.11 17.18 4.22
N ASN A 169 13.99 16.58 5.03
CA ASN A 169 14.14 15.12 5.12
C ASN A 169 12.86 14.45 5.63
N GLN A 170 12.19 15.04 6.64
CA GLN A 170 10.92 14.53 7.16
C GLN A 170 9.80 14.59 6.10
N LEU A 171 9.69 15.71 5.39
CA LEU A 171 8.69 15.87 4.31
C LEU A 171 8.98 14.90 3.15
N ALA A 172 10.25 14.76 2.75
CA ALA A 172 10.65 13.80 1.72
C ALA A 172 10.36 12.35 2.14
N PHE A 173 10.57 12.01 3.41
CA PHE A 173 10.21 10.73 3.98
C PHE A 173 8.70 10.47 3.91
N LYS A 174 7.86 11.40 4.41
CA LYS A 174 6.39 11.30 4.37
C LYS A 174 5.87 11.09 2.93
N SER A 175 6.31 11.94 2.00
CA SER A 175 5.93 11.80 0.58
C SER A 175 6.33 10.44 0.00
N THR A 176 7.50 9.92 0.39
CA THR A 176 7.95 8.59 -0.06
C THR A 176 7.14 7.47 0.58
N LEU A 177 6.70 7.63 1.82
CA LEU A 177 5.84 6.69 2.54
C LEU A 177 4.50 6.54 1.85
N VAL A 178 3.82 7.65 1.56
CA VAL A 178 2.54 7.62 0.85
C VAL A 178 2.69 6.92 -0.51
N ARG A 179 3.68 7.31 -1.31
CA ARG A 179 3.97 6.66 -2.60
C ARG A 179 4.29 5.18 -2.50
N PHE A 180 4.96 4.76 -1.43
CA PHE A 180 5.23 3.34 -1.17
C PHE A 180 3.93 2.58 -0.87
N LEU A 181 3.07 3.15 -0.03
CA LEU A 181 1.78 2.56 0.32
C LEU A 181 0.84 2.49 -0.90
N GLU A 182 0.80 3.54 -1.74
CA GLU A 182 0.07 3.53 -3.02
C GLU A 182 0.59 2.42 -3.96
N LEU A 183 1.91 2.31 -4.10
CA LEU A 183 2.53 1.28 -4.95
C LEU A 183 2.18 -0.13 -4.45
N ALA A 184 2.13 -0.32 -3.12
CA ALA A 184 1.75 -1.57 -2.52
C ALA A 184 0.25 -1.86 -2.72
N ALA A 185 -0.62 -0.88 -2.45
CA ALA A 185 -2.06 -0.99 -2.65
C ALA A 185 -2.41 -1.39 -4.09
N ASN A 186 -1.74 -0.80 -5.09
CA ASN A 186 -1.94 -1.11 -6.50
C ASN A 186 -1.51 -2.52 -6.92
N LYS A 187 -0.77 -3.25 -6.07
CA LYS A 187 -0.31 -4.62 -6.32
C LYS A 187 -1.08 -5.67 -5.54
N LEU A 188 -2.07 -5.29 -4.74
CA LEU A 188 -2.88 -6.25 -3.97
C LEU A 188 -3.59 -7.24 -4.89
N VAL A 189 -3.60 -8.53 -4.51
CA VAL A 189 -4.33 -9.58 -5.23
C VAL A 189 -5.11 -10.40 -4.23
N TRP A 190 -6.42 -10.47 -4.43
CA TRP A 190 -7.33 -11.29 -3.62
C TRP A 190 -7.63 -12.62 -4.30
N SER A 191 -7.97 -13.63 -3.49
CA SER A 191 -8.45 -14.92 -3.98
C SER A 191 -9.96 -14.86 -4.23
N PRO A 192 -10.47 -15.27 -5.41
CA PRO A 192 -11.91 -15.37 -5.67
C PRO A 192 -12.57 -16.47 -4.84
N GLU A 193 -11.81 -17.47 -4.37
CA GLU A 193 -12.32 -18.57 -3.55
C GLU A 193 -12.86 -18.08 -2.20
N ASP A 194 -12.33 -16.97 -1.70
CA ASP A 194 -12.71 -16.38 -0.41
C ASP A 194 -13.45 -15.04 -0.58
N ALA A 195 -14.23 -14.89 -1.66
CA ALA A 195 -14.86 -13.64 -2.11
C ALA A 195 -15.50 -12.80 -0.99
N LEU A 196 -16.25 -13.40 -0.06
CA LEU A 196 -16.87 -12.65 1.03
C LEU A 196 -15.84 -12.01 1.99
N SER A 197 -14.72 -12.70 2.22
CA SER A 197 -13.65 -12.18 3.08
C SER A 197 -12.82 -11.08 2.41
N THR A 198 -12.78 -11.02 1.07
CA THR A 198 -11.96 -10.05 0.35
C THR A 198 -12.41 -8.63 0.63
N TRP A 199 -13.73 -8.39 0.73
CA TRP A 199 -14.26 -7.09 1.10
C TRP A 199 -13.93 -6.73 2.56
N GLN A 200 -14.07 -7.68 3.49
CA GLN A 200 -13.70 -7.45 4.88
C GLN A 200 -12.21 -7.07 5.02
N ASN A 201 -11.37 -7.68 4.19
CA ASN A 201 -9.95 -7.33 4.11
C ASN A 201 -9.74 -5.91 3.59
N VAL A 202 -10.48 -5.46 2.56
CA VAL A 202 -10.45 -4.06 2.09
C VAL A 202 -10.83 -3.08 3.19
N ILE A 203 -11.93 -3.35 3.92
CA ILE A 203 -12.35 -2.50 5.04
C ILE A 203 -11.29 -2.47 6.15
N THR A 204 -10.70 -3.64 6.47
CA THR A 204 -9.63 -3.71 7.45
C THR A 204 -8.41 -2.89 7.02
N ILE A 205 -8.04 -2.93 5.73
CA ILE A 205 -6.94 -2.12 5.20
C ILE A 205 -7.30 -0.62 5.29
N SER A 206 -8.52 -0.22 4.93
CA SER A 206 -8.92 1.19 5.02
C SER A 206 -8.90 1.71 6.44
N ASP A 207 -9.39 0.95 7.42
CA ASP A 207 -9.37 1.34 8.83
C ASP A 207 -7.92 1.51 9.34
N ARG A 208 -6.99 0.71 8.84
CA ARG A 208 -5.57 0.83 9.17
C ARG A 208 -4.94 2.05 8.50
N ILE A 209 -5.32 2.40 7.27
CA ILE A 209 -4.91 3.66 6.63
C ILE A 209 -5.41 4.86 7.44
N GLU A 210 -6.69 4.89 7.84
CA GLU A 210 -7.24 5.94 8.70
C GLU A 210 -6.45 6.07 10.02
N SER A 211 -6.00 4.94 10.58
CA SER A 211 -5.21 4.96 11.82
C SER A 211 -3.86 5.67 11.68
N LEU A 212 -3.29 5.76 10.47
CA LEU A 212 -2.06 6.52 10.20
C LEU A 212 -2.30 8.05 10.24
N LYS A 213 -3.48 8.52 9.83
CA LYS A 213 -3.90 9.92 9.95
C LYS A 213 -3.99 10.37 11.40
N ASN A 214 -4.57 9.54 12.27
CA ASN A 214 -4.68 9.81 13.71
C ASN A 214 -3.32 9.94 14.41
N LYS A 215 -2.25 9.49 13.75
CA LYS A 215 -0.87 9.58 14.22
C LYS A 215 -0.06 10.64 13.47
N LEU A 216 -0.71 11.52 12.69
CA LEU A 216 -0.10 12.64 11.96
C LEU A 216 1.01 12.25 10.97
N TRP A 217 1.04 11.00 10.53
CA TRP A 217 2.00 10.53 9.53
C TRP A 217 1.59 10.94 8.13
N ILE A 218 0.30 10.84 7.87
CA ILE A 218 -0.34 11.22 6.62
C ILE A 218 -1.48 12.21 6.91
N ASP A 219 -1.75 13.11 5.98
CA ASP A 219 -2.86 14.04 6.07
C ASP A 219 -4.16 13.45 5.48
N GLU A 220 -5.23 14.23 5.49
CA GLU A 220 -6.54 13.81 5.00
C GLU A 220 -6.57 13.58 3.48
N GLN A 221 -5.82 14.38 2.72
CA GLN A 221 -5.70 14.23 1.27
C GLN A 221 -4.98 12.93 0.93
N GLU A 222 -3.87 12.67 1.60
CA GLU A 222 -3.07 11.46 1.41
C GLU A 222 -3.85 10.19 1.78
N VAL A 223 -4.74 10.25 2.79
CA VAL A 223 -5.70 9.17 3.06
C VAL A 223 -6.67 8.97 1.90
N ASN A 224 -7.23 10.07 1.37
CA ASN A 224 -8.17 10.01 0.25
C ASN A 224 -7.52 9.37 -1.00
N ASP A 225 -6.28 9.75 -1.31
CA ASP A 225 -5.52 9.19 -2.44
C ASP A 225 -5.25 7.69 -2.27
N LEU A 226 -4.93 7.25 -1.04
CA LEU A 226 -4.75 5.84 -0.69
C LEU A 226 -6.05 5.04 -0.78
N TYR A 227 -7.17 5.65 -0.39
CA TYR A 227 -8.51 5.08 -0.54
C TYR A 227 -8.90 4.87 -2.00
N HIS A 228 -8.62 5.85 -2.86
CA HIS A 228 -8.79 5.69 -4.31
C HIS A 228 -7.95 4.55 -4.86
N SER A 229 -6.66 4.50 -4.51
CA SER A 229 -5.76 3.43 -4.95
C SER A 229 -6.25 2.04 -4.53
N LEU A 230 -6.67 1.89 -3.27
CA LEU A 230 -7.20 0.64 -2.74
C LEU A 230 -8.49 0.22 -3.45
N LEU A 231 -9.43 1.15 -3.60
CA LEU A 231 -10.74 0.85 -4.17
C LEU A 231 -10.68 0.59 -5.68
N ALA A 232 -9.89 1.37 -6.42
CA ALA A 232 -9.63 1.13 -7.83
C ALA A 232 -9.03 -0.27 -8.05
N ARG A 233 -8.09 -0.67 -7.19
CA ARG A 233 -7.51 -2.01 -7.25
C ARG A 233 -8.51 -3.11 -6.93
N TYR A 234 -9.42 -2.89 -5.99
CA TYR A 234 -10.48 -3.86 -5.68
C TYR A 234 -11.53 -3.96 -6.80
N CYS A 235 -11.91 -2.82 -7.41
CA CYS A 235 -12.77 -2.80 -8.59
C CYS A 235 -12.14 -3.60 -9.75
N TYR A 236 -10.83 -3.46 -9.95
CA TYR A 236 -10.09 -4.27 -10.92
C TYR A 236 -10.14 -5.78 -10.62
N PHE A 237 -10.06 -6.18 -9.34
CA PHE A 237 -10.26 -7.59 -8.94
C PHE A 237 -11.65 -8.10 -9.33
N ILE A 238 -12.70 -7.33 -9.03
CA ILE A 238 -14.09 -7.68 -9.40
C ILE A 238 -14.20 -7.84 -10.92
N ASP A 239 -13.68 -6.88 -11.69
CA ASP A 239 -13.74 -6.92 -13.16
C ASP A 239 -13.04 -8.16 -13.76
N ILE A 240 -11.92 -8.61 -13.18
CA ILE A 240 -11.24 -9.83 -13.65
C ILE A 240 -12.03 -11.08 -13.29
N TRP A 241 -12.45 -11.18 -12.03
CA TRP A 241 -12.96 -12.42 -11.45
C TRP A 241 -14.48 -12.53 -11.49
N HIS A 242 -15.17 -11.60 -12.16
CA HIS A 242 -16.63 -11.50 -12.08
C HIS A 242 -17.41 -12.79 -12.39
N MET A 243 -16.87 -13.66 -13.25
CA MET A 243 -17.48 -14.95 -13.58
C MET A 243 -17.40 -15.96 -12.43
N ASP A 244 -16.32 -15.93 -11.66
CA ASP A 244 -16.03 -16.87 -10.58
C ASP A 244 -16.66 -16.43 -9.24
N LEU A 245 -17.06 -15.17 -9.10
CA LEU A 245 -17.73 -14.64 -7.90
C LEU A 245 -19.21 -15.04 -7.88
N SER A 246 -19.73 -15.51 -6.73
CA SER A 246 -21.13 -15.92 -6.59
C SER A 246 -22.11 -14.75 -6.75
N GLU A 247 -23.38 -15.03 -7.10
CA GLU A 247 -24.42 -13.98 -7.14
C GLU A 247 -24.63 -13.35 -5.76
N GLU A 248 -24.66 -14.19 -4.71
CA GLU A 248 -24.76 -13.78 -3.32
C GLU A 248 -23.69 -12.74 -2.94
N PHE A 249 -22.45 -12.89 -3.43
CA PHE A 249 -21.40 -11.91 -3.20
C PHE A 249 -21.81 -10.51 -3.71
N TYR A 250 -22.37 -10.40 -4.92
CA TYR A 250 -22.78 -9.12 -5.47
C TYR A 250 -23.94 -8.52 -4.69
N GLU A 251 -24.96 -9.32 -4.39
CA GLU A 251 -26.14 -8.87 -3.65
C GLU A 251 -25.75 -8.32 -2.27
N GLN A 252 -24.94 -9.08 -1.53
CA GLN A 252 -24.45 -8.67 -0.21
C GLN A 252 -23.56 -7.44 -0.28
N LEU A 253 -22.66 -7.36 -1.27
CA LEU A 253 -21.71 -6.26 -1.36
C LEU A 253 -22.36 -4.96 -1.84
N ILE A 254 -23.32 -5.03 -2.77
CA ILE A 254 -24.12 -3.86 -3.18
C ILE A 254 -24.91 -3.33 -1.99
N HIS A 255 -25.61 -4.22 -1.27
CA HIS A 255 -26.37 -3.83 -0.08
C HIS A 255 -25.45 -3.20 0.98
N THR A 256 -24.30 -3.84 1.26
CA THR A 256 -23.29 -3.34 2.21
C THR A 256 -22.70 -1.99 1.77
N ALA A 257 -22.41 -1.79 0.49
CA ALA A 257 -21.85 -0.52 -0.02
C ALA A 257 -22.86 0.65 0.06
N GLN A 258 -24.15 0.35 -0.10
CA GLN A 258 -25.23 1.35 -0.01
C GLN A 258 -25.59 1.68 1.43
N ALA A 259 -25.72 0.66 2.29
CA ALA A 259 -26.10 0.83 3.69
C ALA A 259 -24.92 1.23 4.59
N GLY A 260 -23.70 0.87 4.21
CA GLY A 260 -22.50 1.01 5.02
C GLY A 260 -22.02 2.46 5.15
N ASN A 261 -21.60 2.79 6.38
CA ASN A 261 -20.87 4.01 6.71
C ASN A 261 -19.39 3.67 6.94
N PHE A 262 -18.71 3.26 5.88
CA PHE A 262 -17.27 3.01 5.91
C PHE A 262 -16.53 4.30 5.57
N ALA A 263 -15.48 4.66 6.33
CA ALA A 263 -14.67 5.86 6.07
C ALA A 263 -14.18 5.90 4.60
N LEU A 264 -13.78 4.75 4.07
CA LEU A 264 -13.41 4.56 2.66
C LEU A 264 -14.47 5.09 1.66
N LEU A 265 -15.76 4.91 1.96
CA LEU A 265 -16.86 5.26 1.05
C LEU A 265 -17.51 6.60 1.37
N THR A 266 -17.26 7.16 2.56
CA THR A 266 -17.86 8.43 3.01
C THR A 266 -16.89 9.60 3.03
N CYS A 267 -15.59 9.35 2.88
CA CYS A 267 -14.58 10.37 2.65
C CYS A 267 -14.95 11.21 1.42
N GLN A 268 -15.07 12.52 1.61
CA GLN A 268 -15.44 13.48 0.56
C GLN A 268 -14.37 13.53 -0.53
N GLU A 269 -14.79 13.73 -1.77
CA GLU A 269 -13.88 14.02 -2.88
C GLU A 269 -13.55 15.51 -2.86
N ASP A 270 -12.33 15.87 -3.28
CA ASP A 270 -11.88 17.27 -3.29
C ASP A 270 -12.53 18.08 -4.42
N GLU A 271 -12.84 17.42 -5.53
CA GLU A 271 -13.53 18.02 -6.67
C GLU A 271 -15.01 17.63 -6.75
N GLU A 272 -15.90 18.63 -6.81
CA GLU A 272 -17.37 18.46 -6.82
C GLU A 272 -17.91 17.61 -7.99
N LEU A 273 -17.17 17.50 -9.08
CA LEU A 273 -17.59 16.80 -10.30
C LEU A 273 -16.96 15.42 -10.46
N ILE A 274 -16.18 14.96 -9.47
CA ILE A 274 -15.59 13.63 -9.49
C ILE A 274 -16.61 12.60 -8.98
N GLN A 275 -16.58 11.44 -9.61
CA GLN A 275 -17.36 10.29 -9.17
C GLN A 275 -16.96 9.88 -7.76
N THR A 276 -17.93 9.75 -6.86
CA THR A 276 -17.65 9.31 -5.49
C THR A 276 -17.12 7.88 -5.46
N LYS A 277 -16.25 7.57 -4.49
CA LYS A 277 -15.78 6.19 -4.21
C LYS A 277 -16.93 5.19 -4.11
N ARG A 278 -18.04 5.55 -3.45
CA ARG A 278 -19.25 4.70 -3.37
C ARG A 278 -19.83 4.42 -4.76
N ASP A 279 -20.01 5.44 -5.57
CA ASP A 279 -20.58 5.28 -6.92
C ASP A 279 -19.68 4.43 -7.81
N MET A 280 -18.36 4.62 -7.72
CA MET A 280 -17.39 3.80 -8.45
C MET A 280 -17.53 2.31 -8.12
N LEU A 281 -17.64 1.96 -6.83
CA LEU A 281 -17.82 0.59 -6.38
C LEU A 281 -19.16 0.00 -6.86
N VAL A 282 -20.26 0.71 -6.61
CA VAL A 282 -21.61 0.24 -6.97
C VAL A 282 -21.76 0.04 -8.48
N GLN A 283 -21.28 0.98 -9.29
CA GLN A 283 -21.32 0.85 -10.75
C GLN A 283 -20.48 -0.34 -11.24
N THR A 284 -19.30 -0.56 -10.64
CA THR A 284 -18.46 -1.72 -10.97
C THR A 284 -19.18 -3.03 -10.66
N LEU A 285 -19.81 -3.14 -9.49
CA LEU A 285 -20.57 -4.32 -9.07
C LEU A 285 -21.75 -4.60 -9.99
N LEU A 286 -22.56 -3.58 -10.30
CA LEU A 286 -23.72 -3.73 -11.19
C LEU A 286 -23.29 -4.18 -12.60
N ARG A 287 -22.24 -3.55 -13.15
CA ARG A 287 -21.70 -3.91 -14.47
C ARG A 287 -21.19 -5.36 -14.49
N ALA A 288 -20.41 -5.76 -13.49
CA ALA A 288 -19.89 -7.12 -13.37
C ALA A 288 -21.00 -8.16 -13.20
N TYR A 289 -22.00 -7.85 -12.37
CA TYR A 289 -23.15 -8.71 -12.13
C TYR A 289 -24.02 -8.90 -13.38
N SER A 290 -24.29 -7.82 -14.14
CA SER A 290 -25.01 -7.92 -15.42
C SER A 290 -24.28 -8.79 -16.44
N ARG A 291 -22.94 -8.69 -16.53
CA ARG A 291 -22.14 -9.54 -17.41
C ARG A 291 -22.25 -11.01 -17.03
N LYS A 292 -22.18 -11.33 -15.74
CA LYS A 292 -22.36 -12.69 -15.22
C LYS A 292 -23.72 -13.26 -15.64
N LYS A 293 -24.82 -12.51 -15.46
CA LYS A 293 -26.18 -12.94 -15.82
C LYS A 293 -26.45 -13.05 -17.33
N SER A 294 -25.73 -12.28 -18.14
CA SER A 294 -25.92 -12.29 -19.60
C SER A 294 -25.39 -13.55 -20.29
N ILE A 295 -24.61 -14.36 -19.59
CA ILE A 295 -24.11 -15.63 -20.11
C ILE A 295 -25.21 -16.67 -19.89
N PRO A 296 -25.81 -17.22 -20.96
CA PRO A 296 -26.79 -18.28 -20.81
C PRO A 296 -26.12 -19.45 -20.08
N ASP A 297 -26.79 -19.96 -19.04
CA ASP A 297 -26.31 -21.12 -18.28
C ASP A 297 -25.90 -22.21 -19.26
N THR A 298 -24.65 -22.66 -19.19
CA THR A 298 -24.13 -23.68 -20.11
C THR A 298 -24.90 -25.00 -20.00
N GLU A 299 -25.60 -25.26 -18.91
CA GLU A 299 -26.58 -26.38 -18.80
C GLU A 299 -27.78 -26.20 -19.75
N SER A 300 -28.16 -24.96 -20.08
CA SER A 300 -29.13 -24.67 -21.12
C SER A 300 -28.55 -24.94 -22.50
N LEU A 301 -27.25 -24.70 -22.71
CA LEU A 301 -26.59 -24.94 -23.99
C LEU A 301 -26.32 -26.43 -24.25
N GLU A 302 -26.01 -27.24 -23.22
CA GLU A 302 -25.90 -28.70 -23.38
C GLU A 302 -27.26 -29.33 -23.72
N ASN A 303 -28.36 -28.87 -23.11
CA ASN A 303 -29.72 -29.29 -23.48
C ASN A 303 -30.12 -28.82 -24.89
N ILE A 304 -29.66 -27.65 -25.35
CA ILE A 304 -29.88 -27.17 -26.73
C ILE A 304 -29.07 -27.99 -27.74
N ILE A 305 -27.83 -28.38 -27.41
CA ILE A 305 -26.99 -29.21 -28.28
C ILE A 305 -27.50 -30.66 -28.33
N GLU A 306 -28.00 -31.23 -27.23
CA GLU A 306 -28.65 -32.55 -27.23
C GLU A 306 -29.99 -32.55 -27.99
N MET A 307 -30.78 -31.47 -27.90
CA MET A 307 -32.01 -31.34 -28.71
C MET A 307 -31.72 -31.20 -30.20
N ASP A 308 -30.64 -30.51 -30.61
CA ASP A 308 -30.26 -30.42 -32.03
C ASP A 308 -29.76 -31.76 -32.58
N GLN A 309 -29.03 -32.56 -31.79
CA GLN A 309 -28.61 -33.90 -32.21
C GLN A 309 -29.79 -34.89 -32.33
N LEU A 310 -30.81 -34.78 -31.47
CA LEU A 310 -32.03 -35.58 -31.57
C LEU A 310 -32.93 -35.19 -32.75
N THR A 311 -32.85 -33.94 -33.22
CA THR A 311 -33.65 -33.46 -34.36
C THR A 311 -33.02 -33.85 -35.71
N VAL A 312 -31.68 -33.91 -35.79
CA VAL A 312 -30.97 -34.34 -37.01
C VAL A 312 -31.11 -35.85 -37.27
N VAL A 313 -31.23 -36.68 -36.23
CA VAL A 313 -31.43 -38.14 -36.41
C VAL A 313 -32.84 -38.47 -36.91
N LYS A 314 -33.88 -37.73 -36.50
CA LYS A 314 -35.26 -37.95 -36.99
C LYS A 314 -35.49 -37.48 -38.44
N ALA A 315 -34.69 -36.56 -38.94
CA ALA A 315 -34.81 -36.09 -40.33
C ALA A 315 -34.18 -37.05 -41.37
N CYS A 316 -33.36 -38.02 -40.94
CA CYS A 316 -32.76 -39.01 -41.84
C CYS A 316 -33.62 -40.28 -42.03
N ASP A 317 -34.60 -40.55 -41.16
CA ASP A 317 -35.43 -41.77 -41.26
C ASP A 317 -36.71 -41.60 -42.10
N GLU A 318 -37.09 -40.37 -42.49
CA GLU A 318 -38.32 -40.11 -43.27
C GLU A 318 -38.12 -39.98 -44.80
N GLN A 319 -36.92 -40.20 -45.34
CA GLN A 319 -36.66 -40.08 -46.80
C GLN A 319 -36.59 -41.41 -47.57
N THR A 320 -36.92 -42.56 -46.99
CA THR A 320 -36.76 -43.88 -47.66
C THR A 320 -38.05 -44.55 -48.12
N THR A 321 -39.12 -43.79 -48.42
CA THR A 321 -40.39 -44.40 -48.89
C THR A 321 -41.03 -43.69 -50.08
N ILE A 322 -40.27 -43.30 -51.09
CA ILE A 322 -40.83 -43.01 -52.42
C ILE A 322 -39.83 -43.44 -53.50
N THR A 323 -39.89 -44.70 -53.94
CA THR A 323 -39.87 -45.09 -55.35
C THR A 323 -39.99 -46.62 -55.51
N SER A 324 -40.83 -46.99 -56.48
CA SER A 324 -41.09 -48.30 -57.13
C SER A 324 -41.79 -49.39 -56.32
#